data_AF-A0A2N6FFZ0-F1
#
_entry.id   AF-A0A2N6FFZ0-F1
#
_cell.length_a   1.000
_cell.length_b   1.000
_cell.length_c   1.000
_cell.angle_alpha   90.00
_cell.angle_beta   90.00
_cell.angle_gamma   90.00
#
_symmetry.space_group_name_H-M   'P 1'
#
loop_
_entity.id
_entity.type
_entity.pdbx_description
1 polymer ?
#
loop_
_entity_poly.entity_id
_entity_poly.type
_entity_poly.pdbx_seq_one_letter_code
_entity_poly.pdbx_strand_id
1 'polypeptide(L)'
;MMKYSLNVLLVVFAALLLVTAHFGWIDNYVQIVIMTIGINIIMSTSLNLINGNMGEFTCGHAAFMCIGAYISSILSVVCFGTKFGDPLFPATAVFIVFPIILLIGGFVAALSSLLVSIPSFKTRDDYLAIISLAVNYMIISALSNMSFIGGSRGFQGMKDTVWAMIDIFDGPWMMFWVILFTALTVWTIRRFISSTYGKGVNAICQDEVAAEIMSVNTNKIKIVNFMLAAGLAGCAG
;
A
#
# COMPACT_ATOMS: atom_id res chain seq x y z
N MET A 1 13.06 -7.65 27.96
CA MET A 1 14.20 -7.18 27.13
C MET A 1 14.16 -7.67 25.68
N MET A 2 13.59 -8.83 25.33
CA MET A 2 13.50 -9.32 23.93
C MET A 2 12.66 -8.47 22.94
N LYS A 3 11.63 -7.75 23.40
CA LYS A 3 10.67 -7.07 22.49
C LYS A 3 11.25 -5.93 21.63
N TYR A 4 12.35 -5.30 22.07
CA TYR A 4 12.99 -4.20 21.33
C TYR A 4 14.16 -4.68 20.45
N SER A 5 14.76 -5.83 20.77
CA SER A 5 15.91 -6.38 20.03
C SER A 5 15.58 -6.61 18.55
N LEU A 6 14.39 -7.13 18.25
CA LEU A 6 13.97 -7.45 16.88
C LEU A 6 13.68 -6.19 16.05
N ASN A 7 13.11 -5.14 16.66
CA ASN A 7 12.90 -3.85 15.98
C ASN A 7 14.23 -3.17 15.66
N VAL A 8 15.15 -3.19 16.62
CA VAL A 8 16.50 -2.63 16.43
C VAL A 8 17.24 -3.40 15.35
N LEU A 9 17.13 -4.73 15.32
CA LEU A 9 17.76 -5.57 14.30
C LEU A 9 17.20 -5.30 12.90
N LEU A 10 15.88 -5.09 12.76
CA LEU A 10 15.27 -4.71 11.48
C LEU A 10 15.73 -3.34 10.99
N VAL A 11 15.84 -2.36 11.89
CA VAL A 11 16.33 -1.01 11.56
C VAL A 11 17.81 -1.05 11.18
N VAL A 12 18.63 -1.82 11.89
CA VAL A 12 20.05 -2.01 11.58
C VAL A 12 20.22 -2.71 10.23
N PHE A 13 19.41 -3.72 9.93
CA PHE A 13 19.44 -4.41 8.63
C PHE A 13 19.02 -3.49 7.49
N ALA A 14 17.96 -2.70 7.67
CA ALA A 14 17.52 -1.68 6.71
C ALA A 14 18.60 -0.60 6.46
N ALA A 15 19.25 -0.11 7.52
CA ALA A 15 20.33 0.86 7.41
C ALA A 15 21.56 0.26 6.69
N LEU A 16 21.91 -0.99 7.01
CA LEU A 16 23.01 -1.69 6.35
C LEU A 16 22.77 -1.85 4.85
N LEU A 17 21.55 -2.23 4.45
CA LEU A 17 21.16 -2.34 3.03
C LEU A 17 21.30 -1.00 2.29
N LEU A 18 20.87 0.10 2.89
CA LEU A 18 20.98 1.43 2.30
C LEU A 18 22.44 1.90 2.17
N VAL A 19 23.26 1.64 3.19
CA VAL A 19 24.69 1.96 3.17
C VAL A 19 25.40 1.17 2.07
N THR A 20 25.14 -0.14 1.97
CA THR A 20 25.75 -0.98 0.91
C THR A 20 25.30 -0.59 -0.49
N ALA A 21 24.07 -0.10 -0.64
CA ALA A 21 23.57 0.40 -1.92
C ALA A 21 24.18 1.77 -2.28
N HIS A 22 24.40 2.65 -1.30
CA HIS A 22 25.05 3.95 -1.53
C HIS A 22 26.53 3.82 -1.94
N PHE A 23 27.26 2.88 -1.32
CA PHE A 23 28.66 2.62 -1.69
C PHE A 23 28.82 1.81 -2.99
N GLY A 24 27.72 1.48 -3.69
CA GLY A 24 27.76 0.77 -4.97
C GLY A 24 28.24 -0.68 -4.88
N TRP A 25 28.23 -1.27 -3.68
CA TRP A 25 28.61 -2.69 -3.49
C TRP A 25 27.54 -3.66 -4.00
N ILE A 26 26.32 -3.15 -4.24
CA ILE A 26 25.17 -3.90 -4.72
C ILE A 26 24.86 -3.47 -6.15
N ASP A 27 24.82 -4.44 -7.06
CA ASP A 27 24.43 -4.24 -8.46
C ASP A 27 22.99 -3.72 -8.59
N ASN A 28 22.70 -2.96 -9.64
CA ASN A 28 21.38 -2.38 -9.92
C ASN A 28 20.29 -3.46 -9.99
N TYR A 29 20.61 -4.65 -10.51
CA TYR A 29 19.68 -5.77 -10.53
C TYR A 29 19.26 -6.19 -9.12
N VAL A 30 20.23 -6.34 -8.21
CA VAL A 30 19.97 -6.75 -6.83
C VAL A 30 19.16 -5.67 -6.10
N GLN A 31 19.39 -4.39 -6.38
CA GLN A 31 18.57 -3.30 -5.83
C GLN A 31 17.10 -3.42 -6.26
N ILE A 32 16.84 -3.71 -7.54
CA ILE A 32 15.47 -3.92 -8.05
C ILE A 32 14.81 -5.11 -7.34
N VAL A 33 15.53 -6.23 -7.20
CA VAL A 33 15.02 -7.41 -6.50
C VAL A 33 14.66 -7.08 -5.04
N ILE A 34 15.51 -6.35 -4.31
CA ILE A 34 15.24 -5.93 -2.93
C ILE A 34 14.00 -5.02 -2.87
N MET A 35 13.85 -4.09 -3.81
CA MET A 35 12.66 -3.23 -3.87
C MET A 35 11.39 -4.04 -4.12
N THR A 36 11.43 -5.00 -5.05
CA THR A 36 10.30 -5.90 -5.30
C THR A 36 9.95 -6.73 -4.06
N ILE A 37 10.95 -7.21 -3.31
CA ILE A 37 10.73 -7.90 -2.04
C ILE A 37 10.03 -6.98 -1.04
N GLY A 38 10.49 -5.73 -0.88
CA GLY A 38 9.87 -4.75 0.02
C GLY A 38 8.39 -4.49 -0.32
N ILE A 39 8.09 -4.24 -1.59
CA ILE A 39 6.72 -4.03 -2.08
C ILE A 39 5.84 -5.26 -1.77
N ASN A 40 6.35 -6.47 -2.04
CA ASN A 40 5.62 -7.71 -1.74
C ASN A 40 5.42 -7.94 -0.23
N ILE A 41 6.34 -7.49 0.63
CA ILE A 41 6.14 -7.52 2.09
C ILE A 41 4.96 -6.62 2.48
N ILE A 42 4.87 -5.39 1.94
CA ILE A 42 3.74 -4.49 2.19
C ILE A 42 2.44 -5.14 1.74
N MET A 43 2.44 -5.71 0.54
CA MET A 43 1.28 -6.37 -0.03
C MET A 43 0.85 -7.60 0.78
N SER A 44 1.78 -8.47 1.13
CA SER A 44 1.51 -9.70 1.90
C SER A 44 1.03 -9.39 3.32
N THR A 45 1.63 -8.41 3.99
CA THR A 45 1.24 -8.04 5.36
C THR A 45 -0.13 -7.35 5.40
N SER A 46 -0.45 -6.52 4.42
CA SER A 46 -1.78 -5.90 4.30
C SER A 46 -2.87 -6.93 3.95
N LEU A 47 -2.55 -7.95 3.15
CA LEU A 47 -3.44 -9.10 2.90
C LEU A 47 -3.65 -9.94 4.15
N ASN A 48 -2.58 -10.20 4.90
CA ASN A 48 -2.64 -10.97 6.14
C ASN A 48 -3.52 -10.31 7.21
N LEU A 49 -3.62 -8.98 7.20
CA LEU A 49 -4.50 -8.26 8.11
C LEU A 49 -5.98 -8.61 7.92
N ILE A 50 -6.39 -9.01 6.71
CA ILE A 50 -7.77 -9.46 6.45
C ILE A 50 -7.83 -10.99 6.55
N ASN A 51 -7.07 -11.70 5.72
CA ASN A 51 -7.18 -13.16 5.62
C ASN A 51 -6.70 -13.89 6.89
N GLY A 52 -5.66 -13.38 7.55
CA GLY A 52 -5.07 -14.01 8.74
C GLY A 52 -5.65 -13.49 10.05
N ASN A 53 -5.72 -12.16 10.22
CA ASN A 53 -6.13 -11.55 11.49
C ASN A 53 -7.65 -11.48 11.67
N MET A 54 -8.41 -11.24 10.60
CA MET A 54 -9.87 -11.16 10.66
C MET A 54 -10.54 -12.50 10.35
N GLY A 55 -9.86 -13.40 9.64
CA GLY A 55 -10.38 -14.71 9.24
C GLY A 55 -11.29 -14.67 8.01
N GLU A 56 -11.39 -13.52 7.35
CA GLU A 56 -12.24 -13.30 6.17
C GLU A 56 -11.41 -13.43 4.90
N PHE A 57 -11.84 -14.24 3.93
CA PHE A 57 -11.05 -14.50 2.72
C PHE A 57 -11.33 -13.46 1.62
N THR A 58 -10.32 -12.69 1.24
CA THR A 58 -10.36 -11.77 0.09
C THR A 58 -9.26 -12.05 -0.93
N CYS A 59 -9.60 -11.85 -2.19
CA CYS A 59 -8.72 -11.94 -3.36
C CYS A 59 -8.58 -10.60 -4.11
N GLY A 60 -9.13 -9.51 -3.55
CA GLY A 60 -9.25 -8.21 -4.23
C GLY A 60 -8.07 -7.24 -4.04
N HIS A 61 -7.04 -7.58 -3.24
CA HIS A 61 -5.99 -6.62 -2.88
C HIS A 61 -5.23 -6.05 -4.07
N ALA A 62 -5.03 -6.83 -5.14
CA ALA A 62 -4.36 -6.36 -6.35
C ALA A 62 -5.07 -5.13 -6.96
N ALA A 63 -6.39 -5.05 -6.84
CA ALA A 63 -7.18 -3.95 -7.35
C ALA A 63 -6.87 -2.64 -6.61
N PHE A 64 -6.74 -2.69 -5.29
CA PHE A 64 -6.40 -1.53 -4.46
C PHE A 64 -4.96 -1.08 -4.68
N MET A 65 -4.04 -2.03 -4.90
CA MET A 65 -2.68 -1.75 -5.33
C MET A 65 -2.68 -1.01 -6.68
N CYS A 66 -3.48 -1.45 -7.65
CA CYS A 66 -3.62 -0.75 -8.93
C CYS A 66 -4.17 0.68 -8.73
N ILE A 67 -5.21 0.87 -7.93
CA ILE A 67 -5.77 2.21 -7.67
C ILE A 67 -4.70 3.14 -7.09
N GLY A 68 -3.94 2.68 -6.09
CA GLY A 68 -2.83 3.44 -5.51
C GLY A 68 -1.78 3.81 -6.56
N ALA A 69 -1.29 2.82 -7.31
CA ALA A 69 -0.26 2.99 -8.34
C ALA A 69 -0.67 4.03 -9.38
N TYR A 70 -1.90 3.96 -9.88
CA TYR A 70 -2.38 4.87 -10.91
C TYR A 70 -2.59 6.29 -10.38
N ILE A 71 -3.17 6.45 -9.18
CA ILE A 71 -3.35 7.77 -8.56
C ILE A 71 -2.01 8.42 -8.26
N SER A 72 -1.08 7.69 -7.65
CA SER A 72 0.26 8.20 -7.35
C SER A 72 1.07 8.50 -8.62
N SER A 73 0.92 7.70 -9.67
CA SER A 73 1.58 7.98 -10.96
C SER A 73 1.02 9.21 -11.67
N ILE A 74 -0.31 9.38 -11.70
CA ILE A 74 -0.95 10.57 -12.30
C ILE A 74 -0.55 11.83 -11.53
N LEU A 75 -0.62 11.80 -10.19
CA LEU A 75 -0.21 12.93 -9.35
C LEU A 75 1.26 13.29 -9.55
N SER A 76 2.14 12.29 -9.65
CA SER A 76 3.58 12.53 -9.92
C SER A 76 3.80 13.25 -11.25
N VAL A 77 3.06 12.86 -12.29
CA VAL A 77 3.14 13.51 -13.62
C VAL A 77 2.49 14.89 -13.62
N VAL A 78 1.41 15.11 -12.87
CA VAL A 78 0.79 16.44 -12.76
C VAL A 78 1.67 17.41 -11.96
N CYS A 79 2.35 16.94 -10.91
CA CYS A 79 3.18 17.80 -10.08
C CYS A 79 4.54 18.13 -10.72
N PHE A 80 5.17 17.17 -11.40
CA PHE A 80 6.56 17.27 -11.85
C PHE A 80 6.78 16.96 -13.33
N GLY A 81 5.77 16.40 -14.01
CA GLY A 81 5.88 16.00 -15.39
C GLY A 81 5.42 17.10 -16.35
N THR A 82 5.87 16.97 -17.60
CA THR A 82 5.54 17.87 -18.70
C THR A 82 4.30 17.44 -19.51
N LYS A 83 3.75 16.26 -19.20
CA LYS A 83 2.66 15.64 -19.98
C LYS A 83 1.30 16.34 -19.85
N PHE A 84 1.02 17.00 -18.73
CA PHE A 84 -0.27 17.65 -18.46
C PHE A 84 -0.19 19.18 -18.38
N GLY A 85 0.97 19.76 -18.65
CA GLY A 85 1.23 21.20 -18.56
C GLY A 85 2.59 21.51 -17.93
N ASP A 86 2.77 22.76 -17.51
CA ASP A 86 3.94 23.18 -16.73
C ASP A 86 3.90 22.55 -15.32
N PRO A 87 5.05 22.13 -14.77
CA PRO A 87 5.12 21.54 -13.43
C PRO A 87 4.53 22.47 -12.36
N LEU A 88 3.59 21.96 -11.57
CA LEU A 88 2.97 22.72 -10.47
C LEU A 88 3.97 23.10 -9.37
N PHE A 89 5.01 22.28 -9.17
CA PHE A 89 5.99 22.47 -8.10
C PHE A 89 7.42 22.51 -8.63
N PRO A 90 8.32 23.29 -7.99
CA PRO A 90 9.73 23.26 -8.30
C PRO A 90 10.33 21.89 -7.98
N ALA A 91 11.31 21.46 -8.78
CA ALA A 91 11.99 20.17 -8.64
C ALA A 91 12.54 19.93 -7.23
N THR A 92 13.01 20.98 -6.54
CA THR A 92 13.54 20.88 -5.16
C THR A 92 12.55 20.34 -4.13
N ALA A 93 11.24 20.43 -4.39
CA ALA A 93 10.19 19.94 -3.49
C ALA A 93 9.89 18.44 -3.66
N VAL A 94 10.45 17.76 -4.67
CA VAL A 94 10.13 16.34 -4.98
C VAL A 94 10.33 15.44 -3.76
N PHE A 95 11.39 15.65 -2.97
CA PHE A 95 11.67 14.84 -1.79
C PHE A 95 10.56 14.88 -0.72
N ILE A 96 9.88 16.04 -0.58
CA ILE A 96 8.81 16.24 0.41
C ILE A 96 7.43 15.86 -0.17
N VAL A 97 7.23 16.11 -1.47
CA VAL A 97 5.94 15.92 -2.13
C VAL A 97 5.73 14.45 -2.51
N PHE A 98 6.79 13.71 -2.86
CA PHE A 98 6.68 12.30 -3.26
C PHE A 98 6.00 11.40 -2.20
N PRO A 99 6.34 11.47 -0.90
CA PRO A 99 5.65 10.70 0.14
C PRO A 99 4.19 11.10 0.31
N ILE A 100 3.88 12.37 0.13
CA ILE A 100 2.50 12.88 0.20
C ILE A 100 1.69 12.30 -0.94
N ILE A 101 2.25 12.22 -2.15
CA ILE A 101 1.61 11.60 -3.31
C ILE A 101 1.31 10.11 -3.06
N LEU A 102 2.24 9.37 -2.46
CA LEU A 102 2.03 7.96 -2.08
C LEU A 102 0.93 7.82 -1.02
N LEU A 103 0.93 8.67 0.00
CA LEU A 103 -0.10 8.66 1.03
C LEU A 103 -1.48 9.04 0.47
N ILE A 104 -1.55 9.95 -0.50
CA ILE A 104 -2.80 10.28 -1.20
C ILE A 104 -3.27 9.06 -2.01
N GLY A 105 -2.38 8.37 -2.72
CA GLY A 105 -2.70 7.12 -3.43
C GLY A 105 -3.27 6.06 -2.50
N GLY A 106 -2.61 5.81 -1.37
CA GLY A 106 -3.10 4.92 -0.31
C GLY A 106 -4.43 5.37 0.29
N PHE A 107 -4.62 6.67 0.52
CA PHE A 107 -5.88 7.21 1.03
C PHE A 107 -7.04 7.01 0.04
N VAL A 108 -6.81 7.25 -1.25
CA VAL A 108 -7.81 6.99 -2.30
C VAL A 108 -8.11 5.50 -2.39
N ALA A 109 -7.11 4.63 -2.27
CA ALA A 109 -7.33 3.18 -2.21
C ALA A 109 -8.20 2.79 -0.99
N ALA A 110 -7.93 3.34 0.20
CA ALA A 110 -8.74 3.13 1.40
C ALA A 110 -10.18 3.65 1.27
N LEU A 111 -10.39 4.75 0.54
CA LEU A 111 -11.75 5.24 0.25
C LEU A 111 -12.45 4.37 -0.78
N SER A 112 -11.75 3.95 -1.84
CA SER A 112 -12.30 3.05 -2.85
C SER A 112 -12.73 1.71 -2.27
N SER A 113 -12.05 1.26 -1.22
CA SER A 113 -12.39 0.01 -0.53
C SER A 113 -13.74 0.09 0.16
N LEU A 114 -14.25 1.27 0.54
CA LEU A 114 -15.59 1.43 1.12
C LEU A 114 -16.69 0.97 0.15
N LEU A 115 -16.51 1.23 -1.15
CA LEU A 115 -17.45 0.78 -2.18
C LEU A 115 -17.54 -0.75 -2.23
N VAL A 116 -16.50 -1.44 -1.78
CA VAL A 116 -16.41 -2.90 -1.77
C VAL A 116 -16.82 -3.45 -0.41
N SER A 117 -16.27 -2.92 0.68
CA SER A 117 -16.44 -3.46 2.03
C SER A 117 -17.87 -3.31 2.54
N ILE A 118 -18.54 -2.19 2.25
CA ILE A 118 -19.91 -1.94 2.73
C ILE A 118 -20.92 -2.97 2.17
N PRO A 119 -20.97 -3.25 0.86
CA PRO A 119 -21.86 -4.29 0.35
C PRO A 119 -21.35 -5.70 0.67
N SER A 120 -20.03 -5.93 0.70
CA SER A 120 -19.51 -7.30 0.84
C SER A 120 -19.77 -7.90 2.22
N PHE A 121 -19.65 -7.11 3.31
CA PHE A 121 -19.90 -7.63 4.66
C PHE A 121 -21.39 -7.88 4.98
N LYS A 122 -22.31 -7.57 4.05
CA LYS A 122 -23.70 -8.03 4.13
C LYS A 122 -23.89 -9.46 3.62
N THR A 123 -22.88 -10.02 2.96
CA THR A 123 -22.90 -11.36 2.38
C THR A 123 -22.13 -12.34 3.27
N ARG A 124 -22.47 -13.62 3.22
CA ARG A 124 -21.89 -14.65 4.10
C ARG A 124 -20.62 -15.26 3.52
N ASP A 125 -19.65 -15.56 4.39
CA ASP A 125 -18.53 -16.47 4.13
C ASP A 125 -17.85 -16.27 2.76
N ASP A 126 -17.99 -17.23 1.84
CA ASP A 126 -17.30 -17.28 0.55
C ASP A 126 -17.74 -16.18 -0.43
N TYR A 127 -18.88 -15.52 -0.19
CA TYR A 127 -19.36 -14.46 -1.08
C TYR A 127 -18.43 -13.25 -1.07
N LEU A 128 -17.76 -12.95 0.04
CA LEU A 128 -16.76 -11.88 0.11
C LEU A 128 -15.62 -12.12 -0.89
N ALA A 129 -15.15 -13.35 -0.99
CA ALA A 129 -14.07 -13.73 -1.90
C ALA A 129 -14.50 -13.52 -3.37
N ILE A 130 -15.70 -13.97 -3.73
CA ILE A 130 -16.26 -13.82 -5.08
C ILE A 130 -16.43 -12.34 -5.43
N ILE A 131 -16.98 -11.53 -4.53
CA ILE A 131 -17.18 -10.09 -4.75
C ILE A 131 -15.83 -9.39 -4.91
N SER A 132 -14.85 -9.71 -4.06
CA SER A 132 -13.52 -9.10 -4.13
C SER A 132 -12.78 -9.42 -5.43
N LEU A 133 -12.93 -10.64 -5.94
CA LEU A 133 -12.39 -11.05 -7.23
C LEU A 133 -13.09 -10.35 -8.39
N ALA A 134 -14.42 -10.24 -8.35
CA ALA A 134 -15.17 -9.50 -9.36
C ALA A 134 -14.76 -8.03 -9.41
N VAL A 135 -14.57 -7.39 -8.26
CA VAL A 135 -14.07 -6.01 -8.16
C VAL A 135 -12.67 -5.87 -8.74
N ASN A 136 -11.78 -6.84 -8.49
CA ASN A 136 -10.45 -6.84 -9.08
C ASN A 136 -10.50 -6.79 -10.61
N TYR A 137 -11.30 -7.67 -11.23
CA TYR A 137 -11.48 -7.66 -12.68
C TYR A 137 -12.19 -6.40 -13.20
N MET A 138 -13.15 -5.85 -12.45
CA MET A 138 -13.81 -4.59 -12.81
C MET A 138 -12.80 -3.43 -12.88
N ILE A 139 -11.92 -3.30 -11.89
CA ILE A 139 -10.91 -2.24 -11.84
C ILE A 139 -9.88 -2.39 -12.98
N ILE A 140 -9.36 -3.61 -13.18
CA ILE A 140 -8.42 -3.89 -14.28
C ILE A 140 -9.05 -3.58 -15.64
N SER A 141 -10.30 -3.99 -15.85
CA SER A 141 -11.05 -3.71 -17.08
C SER A 141 -11.29 -2.22 -17.27
N ALA A 142 -11.71 -1.50 -16.23
CA ALA A 142 -11.93 -0.06 -16.29
C ALA A 142 -10.65 0.70 -16.67
N LEU A 143 -9.53 0.40 -16.01
CA LEU A 143 -8.24 1.03 -16.30
C LEU A 143 -7.73 0.72 -17.71
N SER A 144 -7.93 -0.51 -18.19
CA SER A 144 -7.51 -0.93 -19.53
C SER A 144 -8.30 -0.24 -20.65
N ASN A 145 -9.56 0.11 -20.39
CA ASN A 145 -10.43 0.82 -21.34
C ASN A 145 -10.22 2.34 -21.35
N MET A 146 -9.56 2.92 -20.34
CA MET A 146 -9.30 4.35 -20.27
C MET A 146 -8.06 4.74 -21.10
N SER A 147 -8.28 5.18 -22.34
CA SER A 147 -7.22 5.60 -23.27
C SER A 147 -6.36 6.75 -22.74
N PHE A 148 -6.95 7.67 -21.97
CA PHE A 148 -6.26 8.81 -21.34
C PHE A 148 -5.15 8.39 -20.37
N ILE A 149 -5.30 7.23 -19.71
CA ILE A 149 -4.38 6.74 -18.69
C ILE A 149 -3.40 5.69 -19.27
N GLY A 150 -3.29 5.64 -20.60
CA GLY A 150 -2.43 4.68 -21.32
C GLY A 150 -3.09 3.34 -21.64
N GLY A 151 -4.33 3.12 -21.18
CA GLY A 151 -5.10 1.89 -21.42
C GLY A 151 -4.32 0.64 -21.01
N SER A 152 -4.37 -0.40 -21.86
CA SER A 152 -3.69 -1.68 -21.61
C SER A 152 -2.15 -1.60 -21.52
N ARG A 153 -1.51 -0.49 -21.94
CA ARG A 153 -0.05 -0.32 -21.82
C ARG A 153 0.40 0.17 -20.45
N GLY A 154 -0.55 0.55 -19.60
CA GLY A 154 -0.25 1.20 -18.32
C GLY A 154 0.12 2.68 -18.48
N PHE A 155 0.15 3.39 -17.36
CA PHE A 155 0.45 4.81 -17.34
C PHE A 155 1.96 5.07 -17.46
N GLN A 156 2.33 6.00 -18.34
CA GLN A 156 3.73 6.33 -18.64
C GLN A 156 3.93 7.85 -18.51
N GLY A 157 5.09 8.29 -18.05
CA GLY A 157 5.40 9.72 -17.92
C GLY A 157 6.14 10.09 -16.63
N MET A 158 6.32 9.14 -15.72
CA MET A 158 6.97 9.39 -14.42
C MET A 158 8.50 9.55 -14.52
N LYS A 159 9.06 9.55 -15.75
CA LYS A 159 10.50 9.75 -15.98
C LYS A 159 10.96 11.10 -15.41
N ASP A 160 10.24 12.18 -15.71
CA ASP A 160 10.61 13.53 -15.28
C ASP A 160 10.70 13.62 -13.74
N THR A 161 9.77 12.97 -13.03
CA THR A 161 9.81 12.86 -11.56
C THR A 161 11.03 12.09 -11.07
N VAL A 162 11.41 11.01 -11.76
CA VAL A 162 12.59 10.20 -11.44
C VAL A 162 13.88 11.00 -11.65
N TRP A 163 14.00 11.71 -12.78
CA TRP A 163 15.16 12.55 -13.08
C TRP A 163 15.31 13.69 -12.08
N ALA A 164 14.21 14.40 -11.77
CA ALA A 164 14.22 15.47 -10.79
C ALA A 164 14.69 14.98 -9.40
N MET A 165 14.38 13.74 -9.02
CA MET A 165 14.82 13.16 -7.74
C MET A 165 16.31 12.76 -7.76
N ILE A 166 16.82 12.27 -8.89
CA ILE A 166 18.25 11.95 -9.08
C ILE A 166 19.12 13.20 -8.97
N ASP A 167 18.67 14.32 -9.53
CA ASP A 167 19.43 15.59 -9.51
C ASP A 167 19.58 16.19 -8.10
N ILE A 168 18.70 15.81 -7.16
CA ILE A 168 18.68 16.35 -5.79
C ILE A 168 19.42 15.42 -4.82
N PHE A 169 19.29 14.10 -5.01
CA PHE A 169 19.84 13.10 -4.11
C PHE A 169 20.66 12.07 -4.88
N ASP A 170 21.99 12.19 -4.77
CA ASP A 170 22.97 11.28 -5.37
C ASP A 170 23.08 9.97 -4.55
N GLY A 171 22.00 9.20 -4.55
CA GLY A 171 21.90 7.92 -3.84
C GLY A 171 20.66 7.11 -4.22
N PRO A 172 20.51 5.88 -3.68
CA PRO A 172 19.43 4.97 -4.06
C PRO A 172 18.09 5.37 -3.43
N TRP A 173 17.54 6.52 -3.86
CA TRP A 173 16.36 7.15 -3.28
C TRP A 173 15.11 6.26 -3.36
N MET A 174 14.91 5.51 -4.45
CA MET A 174 13.78 4.59 -4.59
C MET A 174 13.82 3.50 -3.51
N MET A 175 14.99 2.91 -3.31
CA MET A 175 15.21 1.88 -2.30
C MET A 175 14.99 2.42 -0.89
N PHE A 176 15.43 3.66 -0.62
CA PHE A 176 15.15 4.37 0.63
C PHE A 176 13.64 4.47 0.91
N TRP A 177 12.84 4.93 -0.05
CA TRP A 177 11.39 5.04 0.13
C TRP A 177 10.72 3.68 0.30
N VAL A 178 11.09 2.68 -0.49
CA VAL A 178 10.49 1.33 -0.37
C VAL A 178 10.76 0.75 1.02
N ILE A 179 11.99 0.85 1.52
CA ILE A 179 12.34 0.36 2.86
C ILE A 179 11.61 1.15 3.95
N LEU A 180 11.54 2.48 3.81
CA LEU A 180 10.84 3.34 4.74
C LEU A 180 9.35 2.98 4.82
N PHE A 181 8.68 2.87 3.67
CA PHE A 181 7.26 2.50 3.62
C PHE A 181 7.02 1.07 4.11
N THR A 182 7.93 0.14 3.82
CA THR A 182 7.85 -1.24 4.35
C THR A 182 7.95 -1.24 5.88
N ALA A 183 8.88 -0.48 6.45
CA ALA A 183 9.00 -0.34 7.89
C ALA A 183 7.75 0.32 8.50
N LEU A 184 7.23 1.36 7.84
CA LEU A 184 6.05 2.10 8.26
C LEU A 184 4.80 1.21 8.25
N THR A 185 4.61 0.39 7.21
CA THR A 185 3.44 -0.49 7.09
C THR A 185 3.46 -1.56 8.17
N VAL A 186 4.59 -2.24 8.39
CA VAL A 186 4.75 -3.23 9.45
C VAL A 186 4.55 -2.61 10.83
N TRP A 187 5.10 -1.41 11.06
CA TRP A 187 4.90 -0.68 12.31
C TRP A 187 3.43 -0.31 12.54
N THR A 188 2.76 0.19 11.50
CA THR A 188 1.34 0.57 11.53
C THR A 188 0.45 -0.64 11.83
N ILE A 189 0.66 -1.76 11.13
CA ILE A 189 -0.09 -3.01 11.35
C ILE A 189 0.10 -3.51 12.78
N ARG A 190 1.35 -3.54 13.27
CA ARG A 190 1.64 -3.99 14.63
C ARG A 190 0.97 -3.10 15.68
N ARG A 191 0.99 -1.78 15.47
CA ARG A 191 0.31 -0.83 16.35
C ARG A 191 -1.20 -1.01 16.29
N PHE A 192 -1.75 -1.22 15.11
CA PHE A 192 -3.19 -1.43 14.89
C PHE A 192 -3.68 -2.71 15.57
N ILE A 193 -3.02 -3.85 15.39
CA ILE A 193 -3.40 -5.13 16.03
C ILE A 193 -3.34 -5.01 17.56
N SER A 194 -2.38 -4.26 18.10
CA SER A 194 -2.28 -4.01 19.55
C SER A 194 -3.34 -3.05 20.11
N SER A 195 -4.02 -2.30 19.24
CA SER A 195 -5.02 -1.29 19.62
C SER A 195 -6.35 -1.91 20.00
N THR A 196 -7.26 -1.10 20.56
CA THR A 196 -8.62 -1.52 20.91
C THR A 196 -9.40 -2.04 19.71
N TYR A 197 -9.25 -1.39 18.54
CA TYR A 197 -9.86 -1.84 17.29
C TYR A 197 -9.28 -3.18 16.82
N GLY A 198 -7.96 -3.35 16.91
CA GLY A 198 -7.29 -4.59 16.53
C GLY A 198 -7.66 -5.79 17.42
N LYS A 199 -7.90 -5.56 18.71
CA LYS A 199 -8.44 -6.60 19.60
C LYS A 199 -9.85 -7.04 19.16
N GLY A 200 -10.66 -6.11 18.66
CA GLY A 200 -11.96 -6.44 18.08
C GLY A 200 -11.85 -7.26 16.80
N VAL A 201 -10.85 -7.01 15.96
CA VAL A 201 -10.56 -7.85 14.77
C VAL A 201 -10.28 -9.30 15.18
N ASN A 202 -9.42 -9.50 16.18
CA ASN A 202 -9.13 -10.84 16.68
C ASN A 202 -10.34 -11.51 17.33
N ALA A 203 -11.25 -10.75 17.96
CA ALA A 203 -12.49 -11.29 18.50
C ALA A 203 -13.44 -11.76 17.39
N ILE A 204 -13.56 -10.99 16.30
CA ILE A 204 -14.33 -11.37 15.10
C ILE A 204 -13.80 -12.67 14.49
N CYS A 205 -12.48 -12.83 14.43
CA CYS A 205 -11.84 -14.04 13.90
C CYS A 205 -12.17 -15.31 14.71
N GLN A 206 -12.50 -15.17 16.00
CA GLN A 206 -12.86 -16.32 16.83
C GLN A 206 -14.32 -16.72 16.63
N ASP A 207 -15.24 -15.75 16.81
CA ASP A 207 -16.67 -15.93 16.55
C ASP A 207 -17.31 -14.54 16.44
N GLU A 208 -17.82 -14.22 15.24
CA GLU A 208 -18.47 -12.94 14.96
C GLU A 208 -19.73 -12.73 15.81
N VAL A 209 -20.55 -13.78 15.97
CA VAL A 209 -21.82 -13.70 16.71
C VAL A 209 -21.54 -13.49 18.19
N ALA A 210 -20.54 -14.20 18.74
CA ALA A 210 -20.12 -14.00 20.12
C ALA A 210 -19.55 -12.59 20.34
N ALA A 211 -18.75 -12.08 19.41
CA ALA A 211 -18.23 -10.71 19.48
C ALA A 211 -19.35 -9.66 19.48
N GLU A 212 -20.38 -9.86 18.65
CA GLU A 212 -21.54 -8.98 18.57
C GLU A 212 -22.35 -8.96 19.88
N ILE A 213 -22.56 -10.14 20.50
CA ILE A 213 -23.22 -10.26 21.81
C ILE A 213 -22.41 -9.55 22.90
N MET A 214 -21.08 -9.55 22.80
CA MET A 214 -20.16 -8.84 23.70
C MET A 214 -20.06 -7.33 23.38
N SER A 215 -21.05 -6.75 22.69
CA SER A 215 -21.18 -5.33 22.33
C SER A 215 -20.13 -4.79 21.36
N VAL A 216 -19.37 -5.66 20.70
CA VAL A 216 -18.41 -5.26 19.67
C VAL A 216 -19.18 -4.96 18.38
N ASN A 217 -19.02 -3.75 17.84
CA ASN A 217 -19.59 -3.41 16.54
C ASN A 217 -18.76 -4.06 15.42
N THR A 218 -19.09 -5.30 15.06
CA THR A 218 -18.36 -6.12 14.09
C THR A 218 -18.27 -5.42 12.73
N ASN A 219 -19.39 -4.92 12.21
CA ASN A 219 -19.47 -4.20 10.93
C ASN A 219 -18.49 -3.02 10.83
N LYS A 220 -18.44 -2.15 11.86
CA LYS A 220 -17.52 -1.00 11.85
C LYS A 220 -16.06 -1.46 11.86
N ILE A 221 -15.74 -2.49 12.65
CA ILE A 221 -14.38 -3.00 12.76
C ILE A 221 -13.94 -3.69 11.46
N LYS A 222 -14.82 -4.48 10.84
CA LYS A 222 -14.62 -5.09 9.51
C LYS A 222 -14.29 -4.05 8.46
N ILE A 223 -15.09 -2.98 8.36
CA ILE A 223 -14.88 -1.89 7.42
C ILE A 223 -13.55 -1.18 7.68
N VAL A 224 -13.25 -0.78 8.92
CA VAL A 224 -12.01 -0.06 9.25
C VAL A 224 -10.77 -0.91 8.98
N ASN A 225 -10.80 -2.21 9.31
CA ASN A 225 -9.70 -3.12 9.01
C ASN A 225 -9.47 -3.24 7.51
N PHE A 226 -10.56 -3.33 6.74
CA PHE A 226 -10.50 -3.46 5.29
C PHE A 226 -9.97 -2.19 4.62
N MET A 227 -10.40 -1.00 5.10
CA MET A 227 -9.86 0.28 4.66
C MET A 227 -8.36 0.41 4.94
N LEU A 228 -7.92 0.01 6.14
CA LEU A 228 -6.50 0.07 6.49
C LEU A 228 -5.66 -0.88 5.63
N ALA A 229 -6.14 -2.10 5.42
CA ALA A 229 -5.48 -3.07 4.54
C ALA A 229 -5.41 -2.57 3.09
N ALA A 230 -6.52 -2.09 2.53
CA ALA A 230 -6.58 -1.55 1.17
C ALA A 230 -5.71 -0.30 0.99
N GLY A 231 -5.65 0.58 1.99
CA GLY A 231 -4.79 1.75 1.96
C GLY A 231 -3.31 1.40 1.99
N LEU A 232 -2.90 0.43 2.81
CA LEU A 232 -1.52 -0.07 2.81
C LEU A 232 -1.16 -0.78 1.50
N ALA A 233 -2.09 -1.54 0.91
CA ALA A 233 -1.92 -2.13 -0.41
C ALA A 233 -1.78 -1.05 -1.50
N GLY A 234 -2.55 0.05 -1.39
CA GLY A 234 -2.44 1.21 -2.28
C GLY A 234 -1.09 1.91 -2.18
N CYS A 235 -0.51 2.06 -0.98
CA CYS A 235 0.84 2.61 -0.82
C CYS A 235 1.94 1.69 -1.40
N ALA A 236 1.66 0.41 -1.60
CA ALA A 236 2.60 -0.54 -2.19
C ALA A 236 2.63 -0.46 -3.72
N GLY A 237 1.55 0.03 -4.34
CA GLY A 237 1.42 0.22 -5.78
C GLY A 237 1.96 1.56 -6.21
#